data_AF-Q7PKD0-F1
#
_entry.id   AF-Q7PKD0-F1
#
_cell.length_a   1.000
_cell.length_b   1.000
_cell.length_c   1.000
_cell.angle_alpha   90.00
_cell.angle_beta   90.00
_cell.angle_gamma   90.00
#
_symmetry.space_group_name_H-M   'P 1'
#
loop_
_entity.id
_entity.type
_entity.pdbx_description
1 polymer ?
#
loop_
_entity_poly.entity_id
_entity_poly.type
_entity_poly.pdbx_seq_one_letter_code
_entity_poly.pdbx_strand_id
1 'polypeptide(L)'
;MYLTQLFASMRTQFLHRITHYTKHSDFFIMQRYFEKIYAIHYTPHGWHDRILWYLYRALYGLIYLSYIHKTHWVLHHPQDSFSTANILGVMWFFSVVILRVAILEWYYPLMLRMQTFLNNHTSYQRTDPWAVGRRARFYRRTNRVILTVMGINLAETVCFTATNVMKLDEFMLQFRGAIVGGWPVQIVYGVLTMGFGGMYCMGFMMCYLLLSIFKLEVDILIRSLEEVERSDRLESDFGDSADIFWNNIVDQLRPHMQRLDELFIQLQHLKAVIGPIAFVQYYSTYLIIADCCLILVSHGLSSFSIVYFISMLVFLTESFLLCHGVENLRDLKPRIASTVYDFDWMLQMRCPNPRHRAQYRHVRRTLLLLTAQSDQTIQFSFAGIGEISMNSFAQLLEKSYSMLTFLLQFAK
;
A
#
# COMPACT_ATOMS: atom_id res chain seq x y z
N MET A 1 19.88 1.31 -35.60
CA MET A 1 20.46 0.02 -35.19
C MET A 1 21.07 0.07 -33.78
N TYR A 2 21.81 1.13 -33.40
CA TYR A 2 22.38 1.29 -32.04
C TYR A 2 21.32 1.48 -30.93
N LEU A 3 20.31 2.33 -31.16
CA LEU A 3 19.22 2.59 -30.21
C LEU A 3 18.41 1.32 -29.88
N THR A 4 18.10 0.50 -30.88
CA THR A 4 17.34 -0.74 -30.72
C THR A 4 18.10 -1.80 -29.89
N GLN A 5 19.43 -1.89 -30.05
CA GLN A 5 20.26 -2.77 -29.20
C GLN A 5 20.36 -2.24 -27.77
N LEU A 6 20.45 -0.93 -27.59
CA LEU A 6 20.53 -0.30 -26.27
C LEU A 6 19.22 -0.46 -25.49
N PHE A 7 18.07 -0.32 -26.16
CA PHE A 7 16.76 -0.64 -25.59
C PHE A 7 16.60 -2.12 -25.27
N ALA A 8 17.06 -3.03 -26.12
CA ALA A 8 17.01 -4.47 -25.85
C ALA A 8 17.86 -4.85 -24.62
N SER A 9 19.06 -4.30 -24.49
CA SER A 9 19.95 -4.51 -23.34
C SER A 9 19.38 -3.92 -22.05
N MET A 10 18.80 -2.72 -22.10
CA MET A 10 18.12 -2.15 -20.93
C MET A 10 16.90 -2.99 -20.52
N ARG A 11 16.14 -3.50 -21.48
CA ARG A 11 14.98 -4.36 -21.22
C ARG A 11 15.38 -5.67 -20.55
N THR A 12 16.44 -6.33 -21.02
CA THR A 12 16.91 -7.59 -20.43
C THR A 12 17.48 -7.38 -19.03
N GLN A 13 18.23 -6.31 -18.79
CA GLN A 13 18.71 -5.97 -17.45
C GLN A 13 17.57 -5.61 -16.49
N PHE A 14 16.56 -4.88 -16.96
CA PHE A 14 15.39 -4.53 -16.16
C PHE A 14 14.56 -5.77 -15.80
N LEU A 15 14.26 -6.63 -16.79
CA LEU A 15 13.57 -7.90 -16.57
C LEU A 15 14.36 -8.81 -15.63
N HIS A 16 15.68 -8.87 -15.77
CA HIS A 16 16.54 -9.61 -14.85
C HIS A 16 16.45 -9.06 -13.42
N ARG A 17 16.50 -7.74 -13.22
CA ARG A 17 16.36 -7.12 -11.89
C ARG A 17 15.00 -7.41 -11.26
N ILE A 18 13.93 -7.43 -12.04
CA ILE A 18 12.56 -7.69 -11.57
C ILE A 18 12.35 -9.17 -11.21
N THR A 19 12.99 -10.08 -11.95
CA THR A 19 12.76 -11.51 -11.83
C THR A 19 13.73 -12.18 -10.85
N HIS A 20 14.96 -11.66 -10.74
CA HIS A 20 16.01 -12.26 -9.94
C HIS A 20 16.19 -11.52 -8.62
N TYR A 21 15.91 -12.23 -7.52
CA TYR A 21 16.21 -11.73 -6.18
C TYR A 21 17.71 -11.86 -5.92
N THR A 22 18.32 -10.78 -5.44
CA THR A 22 19.73 -10.69 -5.06
C THR A 22 19.84 -10.12 -3.65
N LYS A 23 21.01 -10.24 -3.02
CA LYS A 23 21.25 -9.70 -1.67
C LYS A 23 21.13 -8.17 -1.57
N HIS A 24 21.10 -7.47 -2.70
CA HIS A 24 20.94 -6.02 -2.81
C HIS A 24 19.63 -5.63 -3.53
N SER A 25 18.70 -6.56 -3.68
CA SER A 25 17.42 -6.27 -4.33
C SER A 25 16.58 -5.35 -3.45
N ASP A 26 16.18 -4.21 -4.04
CA ASP A 26 15.26 -3.26 -3.42
C ASP A 26 13.81 -3.70 -3.70
N PHE A 27 13.05 -3.98 -2.64
CA PHE A 27 11.64 -4.39 -2.75
C PHE A 27 10.73 -3.30 -3.35
N PHE A 28 11.17 -2.05 -3.30
CA PHE A 28 10.41 -0.88 -3.72
C PHE A 28 10.86 -0.36 -5.09
N ILE A 29 11.76 -1.05 -5.81
CA ILE A 29 12.29 -0.55 -7.09
C ILE A 29 11.20 -0.28 -8.14
N MET A 30 10.23 -1.20 -8.27
CA MET A 30 9.11 -1.05 -9.20
C MET A 30 8.18 0.08 -8.75
N GLN A 31 7.94 0.17 -7.44
CA GLN A 31 7.12 1.22 -6.88
C GLN A 31 7.72 2.61 -7.18
N ARG A 32 9.01 2.83 -6.90
CA ARG A 32 9.70 4.10 -7.17
C ARG A 32 9.70 4.47 -8.65
N TYR A 33 9.81 3.47 -9.54
CA TYR A 33 9.71 3.69 -10.97
C TYR A 33 8.33 4.24 -11.37
N PHE A 34 7.26 3.66 -10.85
CA PHE A 34 5.91 4.13 -11.13
C PHE A 34 5.54 5.41 -10.37
N GLU A 35 6.06 5.65 -9.16
CA GLU A 35 5.92 6.93 -8.46
C GLU A 35 6.46 8.10 -9.30
N LYS A 36 7.56 7.88 -10.03
CA LYS A 36 8.10 8.85 -10.98
C LYS A 36 7.20 9.02 -12.19
N ILE A 37 6.70 7.93 -12.76
CA ILE A 37 5.80 7.95 -13.93
C ILE A 37 4.49 8.65 -13.63
N TYR A 38 3.95 8.54 -12.42
CA TYR A 38 2.69 9.15 -12.03
C TYR A 38 2.88 10.47 -11.28
N ALA A 39 4.03 11.12 -11.39
CA ALA A 39 4.28 12.43 -10.77
C ALA A 39 4.15 12.49 -9.23
N ILE A 40 4.19 11.36 -8.52
CA ILE A 40 3.97 11.27 -7.06
C ILE A 40 5.20 11.72 -6.28
N HIS A 41 6.38 11.22 -6.65
CA HIS A 41 7.62 11.65 -6.01
C HIS A 41 8.81 11.44 -6.95
N TYR A 42 9.71 12.42 -6.95
CA TYR A 42 11.00 12.33 -7.64
C TYR A 42 12.01 13.15 -6.85
N THR A 43 13.20 12.60 -6.66
CA THR A 43 14.36 13.29 -6.08
C THR A 43 15.25 13.82 -7.21
N PRO A 44 15.10 15.10 -7.60
CA PRO A 44 15.85 15.65 -8.73
C PRO A 44 17.31 15.91 -8.35
N HIS A 45 18.22 15.50 -9.23
CA HIS A 45 19.67 15.57 -8.99
C HIS A 45 20.29 16.90 -9.47
N GLY A 46 19.59 17.67 -10.31
CA GLY A 46 20.04 18.96 -10.84
C GLY A 46 18.90 19.96 -11.05
N TRP A 47 19.23 21.20 -11.44
CA TRP A 47 18.24 22.27 -11.62
C TRP A 47 17.34 22.05 -12.85
N HIS A 48 17.89 21.54 -13.96
CA HIS A 48 17.09 21.16 -15.15
C HIS A 48 16.06 20.07 -14.82
N ASP A 49 16.49 19.04 -14.08
CA ASP A 49 15.61 17.98 -13.59
C ASP A 49 14.48 18.51 -12.70
N ARG A 50 14.78 19.49 -11.83
CA ARG A 50 13.78 20.16 -11.00
C ARG A 50 12.75 20.88 -11.84
N ILE A 51 13.19 21.68 -12.81
CA ILE A 51 12.28 22.43 -13.69
C ILE A 51 11.39 21.47 -14.47
N LEU A 52 11.96 20.43 -15.07
CA LEU A 52 11.21 19.45 -15.85
C LEU A 52 10.19 18.71 -14.98
N TRP A 53 10.56 18.38 -13.74
CA TRP A 53 9.65 17.77 -12.76
C TRP A 53 8.48 18.70 -12.38
N TYR A 54 8.77 19.97 -12.08
CA TYR A 54 7.71 20.94 -11.75
C TYR A 54 6.81 21.24 -12.94
N LEU A 55 7.36 21.31 -14.15
CA LEU A 55 6.58 21.47 -15.38
C LEU A 55 5.67 20.26 -15.62
N TYR A 56 6.19 19.05 -15.39
CA TYR A 56 5.41 17.83 -15.48
C TYR A 56 4.25 17.79 -14.46
N ARG A 57 4.51 18.19 -13.21
CA ARG A 57 3.45 18.33 -12.19
C ARG A 57 2.45 19.44 -12.49
N ALA A 58 2.93 20.58 -13.00
CA ALA A 58 2.07 21.69 -13.38
C ALA A 58 1.06 21.25 -14.45
N LEU A 59 1.42 20.31 -15.32
CA LEU A 59 0.54 19.73 -16.32
C LEU A 59 -0.69 19.05 -15.68
N TYR A 60 -0.50 18.24 -14.63
CA TYR A 60 -1.62 17.69 -13.85
C TYR A 60 -2.41 18.78 -13.11
N GLY A 61 -1.73 19.80 -12.59
CA GLY A 61 -2.37 20.97 -11.99
C GLY A 61 -3.29 21.71 -12.98
N LEU A 62 -2.88 21.85 -14.24
CA LEU A 62 -3.70 22.46 -15.29
C LEU A 62 -4.95 21.63 -15.60
N ILE A 63 -4.86 20.30 -15.60
CA ILE A 63 -6.03 19.43 -15.75
C ILE A 63 -7.00 19.65 -14.60
N TYR A 64 -6.52 19.72 -13.35
CA TYR A 64 -7.38 20.00 -12.20
C TYR A 64 -8.05 21.37 -12.31
N LEU A 65 -7.31 22.43 -12.68
CA LEU A 65 -7.86 23.76 -12.92
C LEU A 65 -8.92 23.76 -14.04
N SER A 66 -8.74 22.94 -15.09
CA SER A 66 -9.74 22.81 -16.15
C SER A 66 -11.07 22.27 -15.62
N TYR A 67 -11.03 21.31 -14.69
CA TYR A 67 -12.23 20.76 -14.06
C TYR A 67 -12.87 21.73 -13.06
N ILE A 68 -12.07 22.51 -12.32
CA ILE A 68 -12.62 23.60 -11.49
C ILE A 68 -13.39 24.59 -12.37
N HIS A 69 -12.81 24.98 -13.51
CA HIS A 69 -13.47 25.89 -14.45
C HIS A 69 -14.77 25.29 -15.02
N LYS A 70 -14.75 24.01 -15.41
CA LYS A 70 -15.95 23.28 -15.87
C LYS A 70 -17.03 23.25 -14.80
N THR A 71 -16.69 22.86 -13.57
CA THR A 71 -17.63 22.82 -12.44
C THR A 71 -18.23 24.20 -12.19
N HIS A 72 -17.41 25.25 -12.15
CA HIS A 72 -17.90 26.62 -12.00
C HIS A 72 -18.85 27.01 -13.14
N TRP A 73 -18.51 26.69 -14.38
CA TRP A 73 -19.36 26.99 -15.54
C TRP A 73 -20.73 26.31 -15.44
N VAL A 74 -20.75 25.02 -15.11
CA VAL A 74 -21.96 24.20 -15.03
C VAL A 74 -22.85 24.62 -13.87
N LEU A 75 -22.29 24.99 -12.72
CA LEU A 75 -23.05 25.52 -11.59
C LEU A 75 -23.76 26.85 -11.92
N HIS A 76 -23.15 27.67 -12.77
CA HIS A 76 -23.73 28.94 -13.22
C HIS A 76 -24.66 28.81 -14.42
N HIS A 77 -24.57 27.72 -15.19
CA HIS A 77 -25.42 27.44 -16.34
C HIS A 77 -25.97 26.01 -16.25
N PRO A 78 -26.91 25.77 -15.30
CA PRO A 78 -27.50 24.44 -15.13
C PRO A 78 -28.30 24.09 -16.39
N GLN A 79 -27.80 23.12 -17.16
CA GLN A 79 -28.49 22.58 -18.34
C GLN A 79 -29.01 21.17 -18.05
N ASP A 80 -28.14 20.28 -17.55
CA ASP A 80 -28.47 18.89 -17.24
C ASP A 80 -27.94 18.50 -15.84
N SER A 81 -28.84 18.02 -14.98
CA SER A 81 -28.53 17.57 -13.62
C SER A 81 -27.54 16.41 -13.61
N PHE A 82 -27.60 15.54 -14.62
CA PHE A 82 -26.74 14.36 -14.71
C PHE A 82 -25.30 14.72 -15.10
N SER A 83 -25.14 15.56 -16.12
CA SER A 83 -23.84 16.07 -16.54
C SER A 83 -23.12 16.83 -15.42
N THR A 84 -23.91 17.58 -14.64
CA THR A 84 -23.43 18.26 -13.45
C THR A 84 -22.92 17.30 -12.39
N ALA A 85 -23.62 16.18 -12.15
CA ALA A 85 -23.20 15.15 -11.20
C ALA A 85 -21.88 14.50 -11.62
N ASN A 86 -21.71 14.13 -12.90
CA ASN A 86 -20.47 13.53 -13.39
C ASN A 86 -19.27 14.46 -13.25
N ILE A 87 -19.42 15.73 -13.63
CA ILE A 87 -18.33 16.72 -13.54
C ILE A 87 -17.93 16.95 -12.08
N LEU A 88 -18.91 17.01 -11.17
CA LEU A 88 -18.67 17.10 -9.72
C LEU A 88 -17.99 15.84 -9.18
N GLY A 89 -18.41 14.65 -9.62
CA GLY A 89 -17.81 13.36 -9.26
C GLY A 89 -16.33 13.30 -9.64
N VAL A 90 -15.98 13.71 -10.87
CA VAL A 90 -14.59 13.76 -11.33
C VAL A 90 -13.77 14.81 -10.58
N MET A 91 -14.34 16.00 -10.33
CA MET A 91 -13.68 17.04 -9.54
C MET A 91 -13.38 16.57 -8.12
N TRP A 92 -14.33 15.88 -7.50
CA TRP A 92 -14.16 15.25 -6.19
C TRP A 92 -13.05 14.20 -6.22
N PHE A 93 -13.09 13.30 -7.21
CA PHE A 93 -12.05 12.27 -7.39
C PHE A 93 -10.65 12.89 -7.50
N PHE A 94 -10.47 13.96 -8.29
CA PHE A 94 -9.17 14.64 -8.38
C PHE A 94 -8.75 15.30 -7.08
N SER A 95 -9.70 15.91 -6.36
CA SER A 95 -9.43 16.51 -5.06
C SER A 95 -8.94 15.46 -4.06
N VAL A 96 -9.53 14.26 -4.07
CA VAL A 96 -9.09 13.12 -3.27
C VAL A 96 -7.69 12.66 -3.69
N VAL A 97 -7.41 12.53 -4.99
CA VAL A 97 -6.08 12.12 -5.48
C VAL A 97 -5.01 13.11 -5.05
N ILE A 98 -5.25 14.41 -5.22
CA ILE A 98 -4.32 15.47 -4.80
C ILE A 98 -4.10 15.41 -3.29
N LEU A 99 -5.17 15.29 -2.50
CA LEU A 99 -5.07 15.15 -1.05
C LEU A 99 -4.24 13.92 -0.66
N ARG A 100 -4.45 12.78 -1.33
CA ARG A 100 -3.69 11.55 -1.10
C ARG A 100 -2.21 11.74 -1.43
N VAL A 101 -1.88 12.35 -2.57
CA VAL A 101 -0.51 12.65 -2.96
C VAL A 101 0.13 13.61 -1.95
N ALA A 102 -0.58 14.65 -1.50
CA ALA A 102 -0.08 15.58 -0.50
C ALA A 102 0.22 14.89 0.84
N ILE A 103 -0.64 13.98 1.30
CA ILE A 103 -0.40 13.16 2.50
C ILE A 103 0.84 12.28 2.29
N LEU A 104 0.96 11.60 1.14
CA LEU A 104 2.11 10.76 0.83
C LEU A 104 3.42 11.56 0.80
N GLU A 105 3.42 12.76 0.20
CA GLU A 105 4.60 13.64 0.22
C GLU A 105 4.94 14.11 1.62
N TRP A 106 3.95 14.48 2.42
CA TRP A 106 4.13 14.92 3.80
C TRP A 106 4.80 13.84 4.65
N TYR A 107 4.36 12.59 4.52
CA TYR A 107 4.91 11.44 5.23
C TYR A 107 6.09 10.77 4.51
N TYR A 108 6.55 11.30 3.37
CA TYR A 108 7.60 10.69 2.56
C TYR A 108 8.90 10.43 3.32
N PRO A 109 9.44 11.36 4.14
CA PRO A 109 10.67 11.11 4.89
C PRO A 109 10.55 9.91 5.84
N LEU A 110 9.37 9.75 6.46
CA LEU A 110 9.09 8.64 7.36
C LEU A 110 8.97 7.33 6.60
N MET A 111 8.24 7.33 5.47
CA MET A 111 8.15 6.17 4.58
C MET A 111 9.52 5.75 4.04
N LEU A 112 10.37 6.69 3.66
CA LEU A 112 11.72 6.39 3.18
C LEU A 112 12.57 5.73 4.27
N ARG A 113 12.48 6.20 5.52
CA ARG A 113 13.14 5.57 6.67
C ARG A 113 12.67 4.13 6.85
N MET A 114 11.36 3.90 6.76
CA MET A 114 10.78 2.56 6.86
C MET A 114 11.17 1.66 5.69
N GLN A 115 11.13 2.16 4.45
CA GLN A 115 11.59 1.42 3.27
C GLN A 115 13.05 1.02 3.40
N THR A 116 13.90 1.93 3.89
CA THR A 116 15.33 1.65 4.13
C THR A 116 15.51 0.60 5.21
N PHE A 117 14.77 0.72 6.32
CA PHE A 117 14.78 -0.29 7.38
C PHE A 117 14.34 -1.67 6.87
N LEU A 118 13.25 -1.73 6.11
CA LEU A 118 12.74 -2.97 5.56
C LEU A 118 13.73 -3.56 4.55
N ASN A 119 14.28 -2.74 3.64
CA ASN A 119 15.28 -3.16 2.65
C ASN A 119 16.63 -3.60 3.26
N ASN A 120 16.91 -3.28 4.52
CA ASN A 120 18.11 -3.73 5.24
C ASN A 120 17.99 -5.22 5.65
N HIS A 121 17.64 -6.10 4.71
CA HIS A 121 17.60 -7.56 4.89
C HIS A 121 18.98 -8.20 5.17
N THR A 122 20.03 -7.39 5.11
CA THR A 122 21.42 -7.80 5.34
C THR A 122 21.76 -7.97 6.82
N SER A 123 21.00 -7.37 7.74
CA SER A 123 21.30 -7.43 9.18
C SER A 123 20.71 -8.65 9.90
N TYR A 124 19.56 -9.16 9.45
CA TYR A 124 18.80 -10.18 10.19
C TYR A 124 18.47 -11.43 9.34
N GLN A 125 18.88 -12.60 9.86
CA GLN A 125 18.75 -13.92 9.20
C GLN A 125 19.20 -13.92 7.74
N ARG A 126 20.42 -13.46 7.49
CA ARG A 126 20.99 -13.32 6.14
C ARG A 126 21.35 -14.67 5.51
N THR A 127 21.81 -15.61 6.31
CA THR A 127 22.35 -16.90 5.87
C THR A 127 21.31 -18.02 5.90
N ASP A 128 20.17 -17.80 6.56
CA ASP A 128 19.11 -18.79 6.61
C ASP A 128 18.49 -19.00 5.21
N PRO A 129 18.62 -20.21 4.62
CA PRO A 129 18.06 -20.53 3.31
C PRO A 129 16.55 -20.33 3.26
N TRP A 130 15.84 -20.55 4.37
CA TRP A 130 14.38 -20.42 4.41
C TRP A 130 13.96 -18.96 4.30
N ALA A 131 14.52 -18.07 5.13
CA ALA A 131 14.23 -16.64 5.10
C ALA A 131 14.57 -16.02 3.73
N VAL A 132 15.71 -16.40 3.14
CA VAL A 132 16.10 -15.96 1.79
C VAL A 132 15.10 -16.44 0.74
N GLY A 133 14.71 -17.72 0.78
CA GLY A 133 13.72 -18.28 -0.14
C GLY A 133 12.33 -17.65 0.01
N ARG A 134 11.92 -17.28 1.22
CA ARG A 134 10.66 -16.58 1.50
C ARG A 134 10.68 -15.15 0.96
N ARG A 135 11.74 -14.38 1.24
CA ARG A 135 11.97 -13.03 0.70
C ARG A 135 11.98 -13.02 -0.83
N ALA A 136 12.68 -13.98 -1.46
CA ALA A 136 12.74 -14.10 -2.92
C ALA A 136 11.40 -14.45 -3.58
N ARG A 137 10.58 -15.30 -2.94
CA ARG A 137 9.22 -15.60 -3.41
C ARG A 137 8.30 -14.40 -3.28
N PHE A 138 8.38 -13.70 -2.15
CA PHE A 138 7.62 -12.48 -1.93
C PHE A 138 7.98 -11.40 -2.96
N TYR A 139 9.28 -11.16 -3.19
CA TYR A 139 9.78 -10.20 -4.18
C TYR A 139 9.15 -10.42 -5.57
N ARG A 140 9.21 -11.66 -6.08
CA ARG A 140 8.66 -12.02 -7.39
C ARG A 140 7.14 -11.89 -7.45
N ARG A 141 6.43 -12.31 -6.39
CA ARG A 141 4.98 -12.18 -6.30
C ARG A 141 4.55 -10.72 -6.31
N THR A 142 5.20 -9.90 -5.49
CA THR A 142 4.92 -8.47 -5.34
C THR A 142 5.16 -7.72 -6.64
N ASN A 143 6.28 -7.95 -7.31
CA ASN A 143 6.56 -7.36 -8.61
C ASN A 143 5.51 -7.74 -9.66
N ARG A 144 5.05 -9.00 -9.65
CA ARG A 144 3.97 -9.45 -10.54
C ARG A 144 2.66 -8.74 -10.25
N VAL A 145 2.30 -8.59 -8.97
CA VAL A 145 1.08 -7.87 -8.57
C VAL A 145 1.14 -6.41 -9.02
N ILE A 146 2.25 -5.70 -8.79
CA ILE A 146 2.43 -4.32 -9.25
C ILE A 146 2.26 -4.25 -10.78
N LEU A 147 2.94 -5.11 -11.54
CA LEU A 147 2.82 -5.14 -12.99
C LEU A 147 1.39 -5.43 -13.46
N THR A 148 0.67 -6.34 -12.80
CA THR A 148 -0.74 -6.63 -13.10
C THR A 148 -1.61 -5.41 -12.85
N VAL A 149 -1.48 -4.74 -11.71
CA VAL A 149 -2.25 -3.53 -11.38
C VAL A 149 -1.95 -2.41 -12.39
N MET A 150 -0.69 -2.21 -12.77
CA MET A 150 -0.33 -1.23 -13.81
C MET A 150 -0.87 -1.61 -15.18
N GLY A 151 -0.89 -2.90 -15.52
CA GLY A 151 -1.49 -3.40 -16.75
C GLY A 151 -3.00 -3.14 -16.81
N ILE A 152 -3.71 -3.34 -15.68
CA ILE A 152 -5.14 -3.02 -15.56
C ILE A 152 -5.37 -1.52 -15.71
N ASN A 153 -4.60 -0.68 -15.02
CA ASN A 153 -4.68 0.79 -15.14
C ASN A 153 -4.43 1.27 -16.59
N LEU A 154 -3.48 0.65 -17.29
CA LEU A 154 -3.21 0.98 -18.69
C LEU A 154 -4.38 0.57 -19.59
N ALA A 155 -4.93 -0.64 -19.39
CA ALA A 155 -6.10 -1.09 -20.15
C ALA A 155 -7.31 -0.19 -19.89
N GLU A 156 -7.55 0.21 -18.65
CA GLU A 156 -8.60 1.15 -18.27
C GLU A 156 -8.40 2.53 -18.92
N THR A 157 -7.17 3.04 -18.95
CA THR A 157 -6.81 4.29 -19.63
C THR A 157 -7.13 4.24 -21.12
N VAL A 158 -6.77 3.13 -21.78
CA VAL A 158 -7.04 2.92 -23.21
C VAL A 158 -8.54 2.81 -23.46
N CYS A 159 -9.25 2.01 -22.68
CA CYS A 159 -10.70 1.85 -22.76
C CYS A 159 -11.40 3.20 -22.58
N PHE A 160 -11.06 3.96 -21.54
CA PHE A 160 -11.66 5.26 -21.27
C PHE A 160 -11.41 6.29 -22.36
N THR A 161 -10.17 6.37 -22.86
CA THR A 161 -9.83 7.29 -23.94
C THR A 161 -10.56 6.92 -25.24
N ALA A 162 -10.70 5.63 -25.54
CA ALA A 162 -11.40 5.16 -26.74
C ALA A 162 -12.93 5.29 -26.65
N THR A 163 -13.50 5.31 -25.45
CA THR A 163 -14.95 5.31 -25.22
C THR A 163 -15.46 6.64 -24.66
N ASN A 164 -15.22 6.90 -23.37
CA ASN A 164 -15.73 8.06 -22.65
C ASN A 164 -15.27 9.38 -23.28
N VAL A 165 -13.96 9.56 -23.50
CA VAL A 165 -13.42 10.83 -24.03
C VAL A 165 -13.91 11.12 -25.45
N MET A 166 -14.17 10.09 -26.25
CA MET A 166 -14.61 10.24 -27.64
C MET A 166 -16.11 10.36 -27.81
N LYS A 167 -16.90 9.89 -26.84
CA LYS A 167 -18.37 9.80 -26.95
C LYS A 167 -19.11 10.76 -26.02
N LEU A 168 -18.48 11.25 -24.96
CA LEU A 168 -19.11 12.08 -23.94
C LEU A 168 -18.42 13.44 -23.89
N ASP A 169 -19.16 14.48 -24.23
CA ASP A 169 -18.66 15.86 -24.26
C ASP A 169 -18.15 16.32 -22.90
N GLU A 170 -18.69 15.77 -21.80
CA GLU A 170 -18.34 16.06 -20.40
C GLU A 170 -16.86 15.80 -20.10
N PHE A 171 -16.31 14.75 -20.71
CA PHE A 171 -14.92 14.33 -20.55
C PHE A 171 -13.97 14.98 -21.56
N MET A 172 -14.51 15.69 -22.56
CA MET A 172 -13.70 16.46 -23.50
C MET A 172 -13.25 17.78 -22.88
N LEU A 173 -12.12 18.32 -23.33
CA LEU A 173 -11.68 19.66 -22.95
C LEU A 173 -12.69 20.68 -23.45
N GLN A 174 -13.29 21.43 -22.51
CA GLN A 174 -14.30 22.45 -22.79
C GLN A 174 -13.86 23.81 -22.26
N PHE A 175 -14.19 24.87 -22.99
CA PHE A 175 -14.07 26.25 -22.53
C PHE A 175 -15.39 26.97 -22.82
N ARG A 176 -16.03 27.53 -21.78
CA ARG A 176 -17.36 28.15 -21.88
C ARG A 176 -18.42 27.23 -22.51
N GLY A 177 -18.36 25.93 -22.20
CA GLY A 177 -19.28 24.92 -22.72
C GLY A 177 -19.02 24.46 -24.17
N ALA A 178 -18.04 25.04 -24.87
CA ALA A 178 -17.64 24.60 -26.21
C ALA A 178 -16.43 23.68 -26.15
N ILE A 179 -16.43 22.60 -26.95
CA ILE A 179 -15.30 21.67 -27.09
C ILE A 179 -14.14 22.41 -27.77
N VAL A 180 -12.97 22.38 -27.12
CA VAL A 180 -11.77 23.07 -27.62
C VAL A 180 -10.78 22.08 -28.19
N GLY A 181 -10.32 22.34 -29.42
CA GLY A 181 -9.29 21.56 -30.10
C GLY A 181 -9.82 20.35 -30.86
N GLY A 182 -8.95 19.75 -31.68
CA GLY A 182 -9.29 18.56 -32.46
C GLY A 182 -9.12 17.25 -31.67
N TRP A 183 -9.41 16.13 -32.33
CA TRP A 183 -9.29 14.78 -31.75
C TRP A 183 -7.93 14.46 -31.08
N PRO A 184 -6.76 14.95 -31.56
CA PRO A 184 -5.49 14.64 -30.89
C PRO A 184 -5.37 15.34 -29.53
N VAL A 185 -5.92 16.55 -29.39
CA VAL A 185 -5.93 17.31 -28.14
C VAL A 185 -6.80 16.58 -27.11
N GLN A 186 -7.94 16.05 -27.55
CA GLN A 186 -8.84 15.29 -26.68
C GLN A 186 -8.21 13.99 -26.19
N ILE A 187 -7.48 13.26 -27.05
CA ILE A 187 -6.73 12.07 -26.62
C ILE A 187 -5.69 12.42 -25.56
N VAL A 188 -4.87 13.46 -25.81
CA VAL A 188 -3.83 13.87 -24.87
C VAL A 188 -4.45 14.29 -23.53
N TYR A 189 -5.52 15.09 -23.58
CA TYR A 189 -6.29 15.47 -22.39
C TYR A 189 -6.85 14.25 -21.64
N GLY A 190 -7.46 13.31 -22.35
CA GLY A 190 -8.02 12.07 -21.79
C GLY A 190 -6.97 11.19 -21.11
N VAL A 191 -5.82 10.99 -21.76
CA VAL A 191 -4.70 10.20 -21.21
C VAL A 191 -4.14 10.86 -19.95
N LEU A 192 -3.97 12.18 -19.96
CA LEU A 192 -3.50 12.93 -18.78
C LEU A 192 -4.51 12.90 -17.63
N THR A 193 -5.80 13.02 -17.95
CA THR A 193 -6.93 12.89 -17.02
C THR A 193 -6.89 11.51 -16.35
N MET A 194 -6.71 10.44 -17.13
CA MET A 194 -6.56 9.09 -16.58
C MET A 194 -5.26 8.84 -15.81
N GLY A 195 -4.25 9.69 -15.99
CA GLY A 195 -3.07 9.70 -15.13
C GLY A 195 -3.42 9.92 -13.65
N PHE A 196 -4.53 10.58 -13.31
CA PHE A 196 -5.03 10.67 -11.94
C PHE A 196 -5.49 9.32 -11.37
N GLY A 197 -6.07 8.44 -12.20
CA GLY A 197 -6.41 7.07 -11.82
C GLY A 197 -5.18 6.26 -11.42
N GLY A 198 -4.11 6.37 -12.22
CA GLY A 198 -2.84 5.73 -11.89
C GLY A 198 -2.15 6.33 -10.65
N MET A 199 -2.22 7.65 -10.45
CA MET A 199 -1.77 8.30 -9.21
C MET A 199 -2.49 7.73 -7.98
N TYR A 200 -3.80 7.54 -8.09
CA TYR A 200 -4.61 6.94 -7.02
C TYR A 200 -4.12 5.53 -6.68
N CYS A 201 -4.07 4.64 -7.69
CA CYS A 201 -3.68 3.25 -7.51
C CYS A 201 -2.26 3.12 -6.95
N MET A 202 -1.33 3.97 -7.42
CA MET A 202 0.04 3.96 -6.93
C MET A 202 0.15 4.36 -5.45
N GLY A 203 -0.64 5.34 -5.01
CA GLY A 203 -0.71 5.71 -3.61
C GLY A 203 -1.20 4.56 -2.72
N PHE A 204 -2.12 3.75 -3.21
CA PHE A 204 -2.55 2.53 -2.52
C PHE A 204 -1.45 1.47 -2.49
N MET A 205 -0.85 1.20 -3.66
CA MET A 205 0.19 0.18 -3.79
C MET A 205 1.36 0.44 -2.83
N MET A 206 1.75 1.70 -2.62
CA MET A 206 2.77 2.08 -1.63
C MET A 206 2.44 1.59 -0.22
N CYS A 207 1.24 1.88 0.28
CA CYS A 207 0.80 1.42 1.59
C CYS A 207 0.71 -0.10 1.66
N TYR A 208 0.17 -0.72 0.62
CA TYR A 208 0.05 -2.18 0.53
C TYR A 208 1.41 -2.88 0.58
N LEU A 209 2.44 -2.35 -0.11
CA LEU A 209 3.80 -2.91 -0.05
C LEU A 209 4.40 -2.78 1.34
N LEU A 210 4.28 -1.61 1.97
CA LEU A 210 4.78 -1.39 3.33
C LEU A 210 4.14 -2.39 4.32
N LEU A 211 2.82 -2.51 4.30
CA LEU A 211 2.07 -3.48 5.12
C LEU A 211 2.55 -4.92 4.89
N SER A 212 2.65 -5.32 3.62
CA SER A 212 2.95 -6.69 3.23
C SER A 212 4.40 -7.10 3.54
N ILE A 213 5.36 -6.18 3.34
CA ILE A 213 6.78 -6.42 3.67
C ILE A 213 6.97 -6.42 5.19
N PHE A 214 6.29 -5.53 5.91
CA PHE A 214 6.33 -5.53 7.37
C PHE A 214 5.81 -6.87 7.93
N LYS A 215 4.66 -7.34 7.44
CA LYS A 215 4.12 -8.66 7.80
C LYS A 215 5.11 -9.79 7.50
N LEU A 216 5.76 -9.75 6.33
CA LEU A 216 6.77 -10.74 5.94
C LEU A 216 7.93 -10.79 6.95
N GLU A 217 8.49 -9.64 7.33
CA GLU A 217 9.62 -9.59 8.27
C GLU A 217 9.23 -10.07 9.67
N VAL A 218 7.98 -9.82 10.10
CA VAL A 218 7.46 -10.37 11.36
C VAL A 218 7.27 -11.88 11.29
N ASP A 219 6.72 -12.43 10.19
CA ASP A 219 6.58 -13.88 10.02
C ASP A 219 7.96 -14.59 10.01
N ILE A 220 9.00 -13.93 9.49
CA ILE A 220 10.39 -14.44 9.55
C ILE A 220 10.89 -14.44 11.00
N LEU A 221 10.66 -13.35 11.74
CA LEU A 221 11.02 -13.27 13.17
C LEU A 221 10.33 -14.36 14.00
N ILE A 222 9.02 -14.55 13.84
CA ILE A 222 8.27 -15.58 14.59
C ILE A 222 8.87 -16.96 14.33
N ARG A 223 9.10 -17.32 13.06
CA ARG A 223 9.68 -18.62 12.74
C ARG A 223 11.09 -18.79 13.28
N SER A 224 11.89 -17.73 13.26
CA SER A 224 13.23 -17.78 13.82
C SER A 224 13.24 -18.03 15.33
N LEU A 225 12.26 -17.50 16.05
CA LEU A 225 12.07 -17.78 17.48
C LEU A 225 11.66 -19.25 17.70
N GLU A 226 10.76 -19.80 16.87
CA GLU A 226 10.41 -21.23 16.91
C GLU A 226 11.60 -22.15 16.60
N GLU A 227 12.52 -21.73 15.72
CA GLU A 227 13.70 -22.51 15.37
C GLU A 227 14.71 -22.56 16.53
N VAL A 228 14.89 -21.46 17.27
CA VAL A 228 15.68 -21.44 18.51
C VAL A 228 15.10 -22.41 19.54
N GLU A 229 13.78 -22.48 19.68
CA GLU A 229 13.12 -23.46 20.55
C GLU A 229 13.39 -24.90 20.15
N ARG A 230 13.30 -25.21 18.85
CA ARG A 230 13.54 -26.57 18.37
C ARG A 230 15.00 -27.00 18.56
N SER A 231 15.97 -26.10 18.36
CA SER A 231 17.37 -26.39 18.65
C SER A 231 17.62 -26.58 20.14
N ASP A 232 16.95 -25.79 20.99
CA ASP A 232 17.07 -25.86 22.45
C ASP A 232 16.58 -27.21 23.01
N ARG A 233 15.41 -27.67 22.57
CA ARG A 233 14.87 -28.99 22.96
C ARG A 233 15.79 -30.16 22.60
N LEU A 234 16.60 -30.03 21.55
CA LEU A 234 17.55 -31.05 21.11
C LEU A 234 18.87 -31.00 21.89
N GLU A 235 19.32 -29.83 22.32
CA GLU A 235 20.55 -29.67 23.12
C GLU A 235 20.33 -29.98 24.61
N SER A 236 19.13 -29.72 25.15
CA SER A 236 18.77 -30.02 26.54
C SER A 236 18.81 -31.51 26.92
N ASP A 237 18.83 -32.43 25.93
CA ASP A 237 18.90 -33.87 26.15
C ASP A 237 20.35 -34.36 26.38
N PHE A 238 21.34 -33.51 26.05
CA PHE A 238 22.77 -33.78 26.26
C PHE A 238 23.23 -33.05 27.53
N GLY A 239 23.01 -33.68 28.68
CA GLY A 239 23.46 -33.16 29.97
C GLY A 239 24.99 -33.03 30.04
N ASP A 240 25.51 -31.83 29.81
CA ASP A 240 26.47 -31.20 30.73
C ASP A 240 26.79 -29.73 30.36
N SER A 241 26.84 -28.89 31.39
CA SER A 241 27.13 -27.43 31.40
C SER A 241 25.96 -26.47 31.13
N ALA A 242 25.16 -26.25 32.18
CA ALA A 242 24.18 -25.18 32.28
C ALA A 242 24.75 -23.77 31.96
N ASP A 243 26.05 -23.53 32.19
CA ASP A 243 26.68 -22.24 31.88
C ASP A 243 26.94 -22.05 30.38
N ILE A 244 27.23 -23.12 29.63
CA ILE A 244 27.36 -23.08 28.16
C ILE A 244 25.98 -22.90 27.54
N PHE A 245 24.99 -23.63 28.06
CA PHE A 245 23.58 -23.49 27.70
C PHE A 245 23.08 -22.05 27.83
N TRP A 246 23.29 -21.44 29.01
CA TRP A 246 22.82 -20.07 29.27
C TRP A 246 23.46 -19.02 28.37
N ASN A 247 24.76 -19.15 28.10
CA ASN A 247 25.43 -18.24 27.16
C ASN A 247 24.95 -18.46 25.73
N ASN A 248 24.74 -19.70 25.29
CA ASN A 248 24.26 -20.03 23.95
C ASN A 248 22.84 -19.49 23.71
N ILE A 249 21.90 -19.76 24.63
CA ILE A 249 20.50 -19.30 24.54
C ILE A 249 20.40 -17.77 24.54
N VAL A 250 21.12 -17.11 25.44
CA VAL A 250 21.07 -15.65 25.56
C VAL A 250 21.68 -14.98 24.33
N ASP A 251 22.77 -15.54 23.80
CA ASP A 251 23.40 -15.02 22.59
C ASP A 251 22.56 -15.30 21.33
N GLN A 252 21.82 -16.41 21.28
CA GLN A 252 20.86 -16.69 20.20
C GLN A 252 19.59 -15.83 20.30
N LEU A 253 19.05 -15.59 21.50
CA LEU A 253 17.80 -14.85 21.70
C LEU A 253 17.96 -13.33 21.56
N ARG A 254 19.12 -12.79 21.94
CA ARG A 254 19.42 -11.34 21.87
C ARG A 254 19.13 -10.71 20.50
N PRO A 255 19.62 -11.24 19.36
CA PRO A 255 19.33 -10.65 18.05
C PRO A 255 17.85 -10.68 17.69
N HIS A 256 17.10 -11.70 18.12
CA HIS A 256 15.65 -11.79 17.91
C HIS A 256 14.89 -10.72 18.70
N MET A 257 15.26 -10.50 19.96
CA MET A 257 14.65 -9.48 20.82
C MET A 257 14.96 -8.06 20.34
N GLN A 258 16.20 -7.81 19.89
CA GLN A 258 16.56 -6.52 19.29
C GLN A 258 15.75 -6.26 18.02
N ARG A 259 15.60 -7.26 17.15
CA ARG A 259 14.79 -7.14 15.92
C ARG A 259 13.31 -6.89 16.23
N LEU A 260 12.78 -7.52 17.27
CA LEU A 260 11.41 -7.35 17.72
C LEU A 260 11.12 -5.92 18.19
N ASP A 261 12.04 -5.35 18.99
CA ASP A 261 11.94 -3.96 19.45
C ASP A 261 11.99 -2.97 18.27
N GLU A 262 12.94 -3.17 17.35
CA GLU A 262 13.02 -2.38 16.11
C GLU A 262 11.70 -2.43 15.32
N LEU A 263 11.11 -3.62 15.15
CA LEU A 263 9.86 -3.80 14.43
C LEU A 263 8.70 -3.07 15.12
N PHE A 264 8.61 -3.09 16.45
CA PHE A 264 7.56 -2.35 17.17
C PHE A 264 7.70 -0.84 17.01
N ILE A 265 8.92 -0.30 17.03
CA ILE A 265 9.15 1.13 16.76
C ILE A 265 8.68 1.47 15.33
N GLN A 266 9.04 0.65 14.34
CA GLN A 266 8.61 0.87 12.95
C GLN A 266 7.10 0.69 12.75
N LEU A 267 6.46 -0.15 13.56
CA LEU A 267 5.01 -0.35 13.53
C LEU A 267 4.23 0.90 13.98
N GLN A 268 4.76 1.64 14.97
CA GLN A 268 4.18 2.92 15.37
C GLN A 268 4.28 3.96 14.24
N HIS A 269 5.40 3.99 13.55
CA HIS A 269 5.58 4.83 12.36
C HIS A 269 4.63 4.41 11.23
N LEU A 270 4.48 3.10 10.98
CA LEU A 270 3.53 2.57 10.00
C LEU A 270 2.10 3.01 10.30
N LYS A 271 1.68 2.94 11.57
CA LYS A 271 0.35 3.39 12.01
C LYS A 271 0.13 4.88 11.74
N ALA A 272 1.14 5.72 11.99
CA ALA A 272 1.06 7.16 11.76
C ALA A 272 0.89 7.51 10.28
N VAL A 273 1.48 6.72 9.36
CA VAL A 273 1.35 6.91 7.91
C VAL A 273 0.01 6.37 7.40
N ILE A 274 -0.38 5.17 7.83
CA ILE A 274 -1.57 4.49 7.30
C ILE A 274 -2.86 5.16 7.75
N GLY A 275 -2.94 5.68 8.97
CA GLY A 275 -4.17 6.26 9.52
C GLY A 275 -4.81 7.32 8.61
N PRO A 276 -4.10 8.41 8.26
CA PRO A 276 -4.61 9.45 7.37
C PRO A 276 -4.95 8.94 5.96
N ILE A 277 -4.12 8.05 5.39
CA ILE A 277 -4.34 7.51 4.04
C ILE A 277 -5.57 6.61 4.01
N ALA A 278 -5.75 5.78 5.02
CA ALA A 278 -6.91 4.91 5.17
C ALA A 278 -8.20 5.71 5.35
N PHE A 279 -8.15 6.82 6.09
CA PHE A 279 -9.29 7.73 6.24
C PHE A 279 -9.72 8.27 4.87
N VAL A 280 -8.79 8.84 4.11
CA VAL A 280 -9.08 9.35 2.76
C VAL A 280 -9.56 8.22 1.84
N GLN A 281 -8.94 7.05 1.87
CA GLN A 281 -9.36 5.89 1.08
C GLN A 281 -10.81 5.48 1.38
N TYR A 282 -11.17 5.34 2.65
CA TYR A 282 -12.48 4.82 3.04
C TYR A 282 -13.62 5.74 2.58
N TYR A 283 -13.54 7.03 2.91
CA TYR A 283 -14.59 7.99 2.55
C TYR A 283 -14.60 8.30 1.05
N SER A 284 -13.43 8.32 0.39
CA SER A 284 -13.39 8.47 -1.07
C SER A 284 -14.00 7.26 -1.78
N THR A 285 -13.68 6.04 -1.35
CA THR A 285 -14.24 4.82 -1.96
C THR A 285 -15.77 4.81 -1.85
N TYR A 286 -16.32 5.20 -0.69
CA TYR A 286 -17.76 5.30 -0.53
C TYR A 286 -18.41 6.25 -1.55
N LEU A 287 -17.86 7.46 -1.70
CA LEU A 287 -18.38 8.48 -2.61
C LEU A 287 -18.18 8.13 -4.09
N ILE A 288 -17.06 7.49 -4.44
CA ILE A 288 -16.80 7.04 -5.81
C ILE A 288 -17.72 5.88 -6.18
N ILE A 289 -17.98 4.95 -5.26
CA ILE A 289 -18.96 3.87 -5.49
C ILE A 289 -20.35 4.46 -5.68
N ALA A 290 -20.73 5.45 -4.86
CA ALA A 290 -21.99 6.17 -5.01
C ALA A 290 -22.14 6.79 -6.42
N ASP A 291 -21.09 7.45 -6.90
CA ASP A 291 -21.03 8.05 -8.23
C ASP A 291 -21.13 6.99 -9.35
N CYS A 292 -20.35 5.90 -9.24
CA CYS A 292 -20.41 4.78 -10.19
C CYS A 292 -21.81 4.14 -10.24
N CYS A 293 -22.46 3.97 -9.09
CA CYS A 293 -23.82 3.44 -9.01
C CYS A 293 -24.83 4.37 -9.71
N LEU A 294 -24.72 5.69 -9.54
CA LEU A 294 -25.58 6.67 -10.19
C LEU A 294 -25.43 6.60 -11.72
N ILE A 295 -24.20 6.49 -12.21
CA ILE A 295 -23.90 6.36 -13.65
C ILE A 295 -24.42 5.03 -14.21
N LEU A 296 -24.28 3.93 -13.46
CA LEU A 296 -24.78 2.62 -13.88
C LEU A 296 -26.31 2.58 -13.97
N VAL A 297 -27.00 3.23 -13.03
CA VAL A 297 -28.46 3.26 -12.99
C VAL A 297 -29.04 4.13 -14.10
N SER A 298 -28.42 5.28 -14.38
CA SER A 298 -28.89 6.23 -15.41
C SER A 298 -28.69 5.74 -16.85
N HIS A 299 -27.55 5.11 -17.14
CA HIS A 299 -27.20 4.71 -18.50
C HIS A 299 -27.31 3.21 -18.78
N GLY A 300 -27.55 2.40 -17.74
CA GLY A 300 -27.55 0.94 -17.84
C GLY A 300 -26.17 0.36 -18.18
N LEU A 301 -26.16 -0.90 -18.62
CA LEU A 301 -24.94 -1.61 -19.05
C LEU A 301 -24.60 -1.25 -20.52
N SER A 302 -23.95 -0.11 -20.71
CA SER A 302 -23.46 0.41 -21.98
C SER A 302 -21.94 0.18 -22.14
N SER A 303 -21.39 0.44 -23.33
CA SER A 303 -19.94 0.30 -23.58
C SER A 303 -19.05 1.18 -22.67
N PHE A 304 -19.57 2.31 -22.20
CA PHE A 304 -18.81 3.21 -21.32
C PHE A 304 -19.01 2.90 -19.82
N SER A 305 -20.15 2.30 -19.44
CA SER A 305 -20.39 1.93 -18.04
C SER A 305 -19.54 0.75 -17.55
N ILE A 306 -18.97 -0.03 -18.48
CA ILE A 306 -17.94 -1.05 -18.20
C ILE A 306 -16.71 -0.46 -17.49
N VAL A 307 -16.27 0.74 -17.88
CA VAL A 307 -15.11 1.39 -17.24
C VAL A 307 -15.40 1.66 -15.77
N TYR A 308 -16.55 2.27 -15.47
CA TYR A 308 -16.99 2.55 -14.09
C TYR A 308 -17.15 1.28 -13.25
N PHE A 309 -17.65 0.19 -13.85
CA PHE A 309 -17.75 -1.08 -13.17
C PHE A 309 -16.36 -1.66 -12.80
N ILE A 310 -15.40 -1.58 -13.74
CA ILE A 310 -14.02 -1.98 -13.47
C ILE A 310 -13.42 -1.10 -12.37
N SER A 311 -13.58 0.23 -12.44
CA SER A 311 -13.08 1.14 -11.42
C SER A 311 -13.69 0.81 -10.05
N MET A 312 -15.00 0.59 -9.96
CA MET A 312 -15.70 0.19 -8.73
C MET A 312 -15.09 -1.07 -8.11
N LEU A 313 -14.84 -2.11 -8.91
CA LEU A 313 -14.19 -3.34 -8.44
C LEU A 313 -12.76 -3.09 -7.95
N VAL A 314 -12.01 -2.22 -8.62
CA VAL A 314 -10.66 -1.82 -8.19
C VAL A 314 -10.72 -1.13 -6.82
N PHE A 315 -11.56 -0.11 -6.64
CA PHE A 315 -11.68 0.61 -5.36
C PHE A 315 -12.14 -0.30 -4.20
N LEU A 316 -13.06 -1.23 -4.47
CA LEU A 316 -13.48 -2.24 -3.50
C LEU A 316 -12.34 -3.18 -3.13
N THR A 317 -11.58 -3.64 -4.13
CA THR A 317 -10.42 -4.51 -3.92
C THR A 317 -9.35 -3.81 -3.09
N GLU A 318 -9.07 -2.54 -3.37
CA GLU A 318 -8.13 -1.74 -2.58
C GLU A 318 -8.58 -1.61 -1.12
N SER A 319 -9.85 -1.27 -0.89
CA SER A 319 -10.41 -1.13 0.45
C SER A 319 -10.36 -2.46 1.23
N PHE A 320 -10.68 -3.57 0.55
CA PHE A 320 -10.54 -4.91 1.10
C PHE A 320 -9.08 -5.21 1.49
N LEU A 321 -8.13 -5.00 0.56
CA LEU A 321 -6.73 -5.31 0.78
C LEU A 321 -6.11 -4.45 1.90
N LEU A 322 -6.51 -3.18 2.01
CA LEU A 322 -6.08 -2.30 3.09
C LEU A 322 -6.59 -2.79 4.44
N CYS A 323 -7.89 -3.03 4.56
CA CYS A 323 -8.49 -3.49 5.81
C CYS A 323 -7.95 -4.87 6.20
N HIS A 324 -7.78 -5.77 5.22
CA HIS A 324 -7.20 -7.09 5.45
C HIS A 324 -5.74 -6.99 5.87
N GLY A 325 -4.96 -6.12 5.24
CA GLY A 325 -3.56 -5.88 5.61
C GLY A 325 -3.44 -5.39 7.05
N VAL A 326 -4.30 -4.46 7.47
CA VAL A 326 -4.33 -3.92 8.83
C VAL A 326 -4.77 -4.98 9.85
N GLU A 327 -5.80 -5.77 9.56
CA GLU A 327 -6.25 -6.87 10.44
C GLU A 327 -5.11 -7.88 10.68
N ASN A 328 -4.41 -8.25 9.60
CA ASN A 328 -3.24 -9.11 9.72
C ASN A 328 -2.12 -8.53 10.58
N LEU A 329 -1.99 -7.20 10.65
CA LEU A 329 -1.04 -6.53 11.55
C LEU A 329 -1.54 -6.49 12.99
N ARG A 330 -2.85 -6.36 13.20
CA ARG A 330 -3.48 -6.40 14.53
C ARG A 330 -3.18 -7.72 15.24
N ASP A 331 -3.27 -8.82 14.50
CA ASP A 331 -3.03 -10.17 15.00
C ASP A 331 -1.55 -10.48 15.27
N LEU A 332 -0.61 -9.61 14.88
CA LEU A 332 0.82 -9.88 15.07
C LEU A 332 1.23 -9.91 16.53
N LYS A 333 0.78 -8.97 17.35
CA LYS A 333 1.13 -8.92 18.78
C LYS A 333 0.68 -10.18 19.53
N PRO A 334 -0.60 -10.60 19.41
CA PRO A 334 -1.05 -11.86 19.98
C PRO A 334 -0.26 -13.06 19.47
N ARG A 335 0.03 -13.14 18.16
CA ARG A 335 0.80 -14.25 17.57
C ARG A 335 2.23 -14.33 18.10
N ILE A 336 2.93 -13.19 18.20
CA ILE A 336 4.29 -13.18 18.76
C ILE A 336 4.24 -13.62 20.22
N ALA A 337 3.27 -13.13 20.99
CA ALA A 337 3.15 -13.51 22.39
C ALA A 337 2.73 -14.96 22.60
N SER A 338 1.87 -15.54 21.75
CA SER A 338 1.56 -16.96 21.83
C SER A 338 2.81 -17.80 21.55
N THR A 339 3.59 -17.47 20.51
CA THR A 339 4.87 -18.15 20.24
C THR A 339 5.87 -18.01 21.40
N VAL A 340 5.92 -16.85 22.05
CA VAL A 340 6.79 -16.60 23.21
C VAL A 340 6.27 -17.26 24.50
N TYR A 341 4.96 -17.47 24.60
CA TYR A 341 4.33 -18.16 25.74
C TYR A 341 4.46 -19.67 25.63
N ASP A 342 4.31 -20.21 24.42
CA ASP A 342 4.49 -21.64 24.10
C ASP A 342 5.96 -22.08 24.27
N PHE A 343 6.89 -21.12 24.27
CA PHE A 343 8.28 -21.37 24.61
C PHE A 343 8.36 -21.83 26.08
N ASP A 344 8.83 -23.05 26.34
CA ASP A 344 8.96 -23.67 27.68
C ASP A 344 10.07 -23.03 28.56
N TRP A 345 10.44 -21.78 28.29
CA TRP A 345 11.52 -21.08 28.98
C TRP A 345 11.32 -21.04 30.49
N MET A 346 10.08 -20.94 30.98
CA MET A 346 9.84 -20.92 32.43
C MET A 346 10.22 -22.24 33.12
N LEU A 347 10.16 -23.36 32.41
CA LEU A 347 10.50 -24.69 32.92
C LEU A 347 11.98 -25.02 32.68
N GLN A 348 12.54 -24.60 31.54
CA GLN A 348 13.90 -24.89 31.12
C GLN A 348 14.93 -23.90 31.72
N MET A 349 14.53 -22.67 32.04
CA MET A 349 15.40 -21.64 32.61
C MET A 349 15.57 -21.75 34.14
N ARG A 350 16.05 -22.90 34.64
CA ARG A 350 16.62 -22.93 36.01
C ARG A 350 17.97 -22.20 35.99
N CYS A 351 18.15 -21.22 36.87
CA CYS A 351 19.41 -20.49 37.08
C CYS A 351 20.15 -21.04 38.30
N PRO A 352 20.93 -22.14 38.18
CA PRO A 352 21.72 -22.66 39.29
C PRO A 352 22.88 -21.72 39.68
N ASN A 353 23.41 -20.94 38.73
CA ASN A 353 24.59 -20.10 38.95
C ASN A 353 24.23 -18.63 39.26
N PRO A 354 24.70 -18.02 40.37
CA PRO A 354 24.41 -16.63 40.72
C PRO A 354 24.92 -15.60 39.70
N ARG A 355 25.90 -15.93 38.86
CA ARG A 355 26.46 -15.01 37.83
C ARG A 355 25.45 -14.64 36.73
N HIS A 356 24.59 -15.58 36.33
CA HIS A 356 23.62 -15.38 35.25
C HIS A 356 22.27 -14.77 35.72
N ARG A 357 22.12 -14.52 37.03
CA ARG A 357 20.87 -14.06 37.66
C ARG A 357 20.41 -12.66 37.18
N ALA A 358 21.33 -11.80 36.75
CA ALA A 358 20.98 -10.48 36.21
C ALA A 358 20.45 -10.56 34.78
N GLN A 359 21.12 -11.33 33.92
CA GLN A 359 20.72 -11.56 32.53
C GLN A 359 19.40 -12.32 32.45
N TYR A 360 19.21 -13.36 33.27
CA TYR A 360 17.96 -14.07 33.39
C TYR A 360 16.80 -13.15 33.78
N ARG A 361 16.98 -12.29 34.79
CA ARG A 361 15.96 -11.32 35.19
C ARG A 361 15.61 -10.36 34.07
N HIS A 362 16.59 -9.95 33.26
CA HIS A 362 16.37 -9.08 32.11
C HIS A 362 15.55 -9.78 31.02
N VAL A 363 15.97 -10.97 30.58
CA VAL A 363 15.26 -11.75 29.55
C VAL A 363 13.84 -12.10 30.01
N ARG A 364 13.69 -12.65 31.22
CA ARG A 364 12.37 -12.95 31.82
C ARG A 364 11.48 -11.72 31.87
N ARG A 365 12.02 -10.57 32.29
CA ARG A 365 11.25 -9.32 32.35
C ARG A 365 10.82 -8.88 30.95
N THR A 366 11.69 -8.96 29.95
CA THR A 366 11.37 -8.60 28.57
C THR A 366 10.28 -9.50 27.99
N LEU A 367 10.38 -10.82 28.16
CA LEU A 367 9.36 -11.78 27.69
C LEU A 367 8.03 -11.57 28.41
N LEU A 368 8.04 -11.35 29.73
CA LEU A 368 6.82 -11.05 30.49
C LEU A 368 6.19 -9.71 30.11
N LEU A 369 7.00 -8.68 29.82
CA LEU A 369 6.48 -7.41 29.32
C LEU A 369 5.88 -7.57 27.93
N LEU A 370 6.50 -8.40 27.08
CA LEU A 370 6.01 -8.69 25.75
C LEU A 370 4.66 -9.41 25.78
N THR A 371 4.52 -10.43 26.63
CA THR A 371 3.25 -11.15 26.82
C THR A 371 2.22 -10.29 27.55
N ALA A 372 2.62 -9.43 28.48
CA ALA A 372 1.68 -8.49 29.11
C ALA A 372 1.18 -7.42 28.11
N GLN A 373 1.99 -7.03 27.13
CA GLN A 373 1.63 -6.04 26.12
C GLN A 373 0.86 -6.62 24.91
N SER A 374 0.73 -7.95 24.81
CA SER A 374 0.01 -8.57 23.69
C SER A 374 -1.51 -8.49 23.80
N ASP A 375 -2.03 -8.39 25.03
CA ASP A 375 -3.47 -8.19 25.28
C ASP A 375 -3.93 -6.82 24.75
N GLN A 376 -3.02 -5.87 24.61
CA GLN A 376 -3.28 -4.59 23.94
C GLN A 376 -3.17 -4.74 22.42
N THR A 377 -4.28 -5.15 21.80
CA THR A 377 -4.41 -5.18 20.33
C THR A 377 -4.00 -3.83 19.73
N ILE A 378 -3.23 -3.85 18.64
CA ILE A 378 -2.81 -2.62 17.97
C ILE A 378 -4.04 -2.03 17.27
N GLN A 379 -4.61 -1.01 17.88
CA GLN A 379 -5.72 -0.28 17.28
C GLN A 379 -5.19 0.61 16.16
N PHE A 380 -5.50 0.26 14.91
CA PHE A 380 -5.35 1.15 13.78
C PHE A 380 -6.64 1.95 13.63
N SER A 381 -6.53 3.27 13.68
CA SER A 381 -7.68 4.16 13.62
C SER A 381 -7.62 5.06 12.38
N PHE A 382 -8.79 5.33 11.80
CA PHE A 382 -9.03 6.37 10.81
C PHE A 382 -8.86 7.75 11.43
N ALA A 383 -7.61 8.20 11.60
CA ALA A 383 -7.29 9.51 12.19
C ALA A 383 -8.03 9.80 13.53
N GLY A 384 -8.34 8.76 14.32
CA GLY A 384 -9.03 8.88 15.62
C GLY A 384 -10.55 8.74 15.59
N ILE A 385 -11.20 8.65 14.42
CA ILE A 385 -12.68 8.70 14.28
C ILE A 385 -13.33 7.30 14.29
N GLY A 386 -12.61 6.28 13.81
CA GLY A 386 -13.11 4.91 13.77
C GLY A 386 -11.97 3.90 13.67
N GLU A 387 -12.27 2.61 13.79
CA GLU A 387 -11.28 1.53 13.71
C GLU A 387 -11.18 0.97 12.28
N ILE A 388 -9.97 0.70 11.81
CA ILE A 388 -9.72 0.06 10.52
C ILE A 388 -9.77 -1.45 10.75
N SER A 389 -10.78 -2.12 10.20
CA SER A 389 -10.99 -3.57 10.36
C SER A 389 -11.75 -4.16 9.18
N MET A 390 -11.80 -5.50 9.10
CA MET A 390 -12.71 -6.19 8.17
C MET A 390 -14.19 -5.84 8.40
N ASN A 391 -14.58 -5.52 9.63
CA ASN A 391 -15.94 -5.07 9.94
C ASN A 391 -16.26 -3.72 9.26
N SER A 392 -15.31 -2.79 9.27
CA SER A 392 -15.45 -1.49 8.59
C SER A 392 -15.61 -1.66 7.07
N PHE A 393 -14.92 -2.64 6.47
CA PHE A 393 -15.13 -3.00 5.06
C PHE A 393 -16.51 -3.62 4.81
N ALA A 394 -17.00 -4.51 5.68
CA ALA A 394 -18.34 -5.06 5.57
C ALA A 394 -19.41 -3.97 5.64
N GLN A 395 -19.27 -3.00 6.56
CA GLN A 395 -20.15 -1.83 6.64
C GLN A 395 -20.10 -0.96 5.39
N LEU A 396 -18.93 -0.79 4.79
CA LEU A 396 -18.80 -0.07 3.52
C LEU A 396 -19.58 -0.77 2.40
N LEU A 397 -19.42 -2.09 2.27
CA LEU A 397 -20.16 -2.89 1.29
C LEU A 397 -21.67 -2.84 1.50
N GLU A 398 -22.12 -2.99 2.75
CA GLU A 398 -23.54 -2.93 3.10
C GLU A 398 -24.14 -1.58 2.71
N LYS A 399 -23.49 -0.47 3.10
CA LYS A 399 -23.95 0.89 2.77
C LYS A 399 -23.94 1.14 1.25
N SER A 400 -22.90 0.71 0.55
CA SER A 400 -22.83 0.82 -0.91
C SER A 400 -23.94 0.02 -1.60
N TYR A 401 -24.24 -1.19 -1.12
CA TYR A 401 -25.32 -2.02 -1.64
C TYR A 401 -26.70 -1.42 -1.35
N SER A 402 -26.95 -0.94 -0.13
CA SER A 402 -28.18 -0.25 0.23
C SER A 402 -28.39 0.99 -0.63
N MET A 403 -27.33 1.77 -0.87
CA MET A 403 -27.38 2.94 -1.74
C MET A 403 -27.71 2.56 -3.19
N LEU A 404 -27.05 1.54 -3.74
CA LEU A 404 -27.35 1.06 -5.09
C LEU A 404 -28.82 0.60 -5.20
N THR A 405 -29.30 -0.16 -4.22
CA THR A 405 -30.68 -0.65 -4.18
C THR A 405 -31.68 0.50 -4.10
N PHE A 406 -31.39 1.50 -3.27
CA PHE A 406 -32.20 2.72 -3.18
C PHE A 406 -32.23 3.46 -4.52
N LEU A 407 -31.09 3.72 -5.15
CA LEU A 407 -31.02 4.38 -6.46
C LEU A 407 -31.79 3.59 -7.54
N LEU A 408 -31.69 2.27 -7.54
CA LEU A 408 -32.44 1.41 -8.45
C LEU A 408 -33.96 1.46 -8.22
N GLN A 409 -34.41 1.67 -6.99
CA GLN A 409 -35.84 1.84 -6.69
C GLN A 409 -36.38 3.19 -7.16
N PHE A 410 -35.58 4.26 -7.09
CA PHE A 410 -35.97 5.60 -7.53
C PHE A 410 -35.82 5.82 -9.05
N ALA A 411 -35.06 4.96 -9.74
CA ALA A 411 -34.92 5.01 -11.19
C ALA A 411 -35.99 4.21 -11.95
N LYS A 412 -36.80 3.41 -11.24
CA LYS A 412 -38.05 2.84 -11.74
C LYS A 412 -39.17 3.86 -11.55
#